data_AF-A0A956MUR5-F1
#
_entry.id   AF-A0A956MUR5-F1
#
_cell.length_a   1.000
_cell.length_b   1.000
_cell.length_c   1.000
_cell.angle_alpha   90.00
_cell.angle_beta   90.00
_cell.angle_gamma   90.00
#
_symmetry.space_group_name_H-M   'P 1'
#
loop_
_entity.id
_entity.type
_entity.pdbx_description
1 polymer ?
#
loop_
_entity_poly.entity_id
_entity_poly.type
_entity_poly.pdbx_seq_one_letter_code
_entity_poly.pdbx_strand_id
1 'polypeptide(L)'
;MTRFKRLLRSNRGVFSSANAKTTTLLAISALSLMWASALANENIVLSDSEKFPQPEVLKPNVEFWIKVYAINPSDQVLLHDMDHLDVIYEVIDFNDYFSNPYRVNNRTKWKKVDARRDKYKAILLSLANKINSERTLTADEERVKALLRPEMLTPKELRQAARNIRGQLGLKDRFLEGLKRSGMYREKIRQTFKEHGLPIELTYLPHVESEFNHKAYSKVGAAGLWQFTRSTGRLYMKINYDVDERFDPVKATESAAKLLKNNYRLLGSWPLAITAYNHGPNGMRRAKRRHGDNIGEIVQNYTSRSFGFASRNFYSEFLAAKHVVENYQKYFGNINLHEPVDYITFVTDKYYALNSILEAFKLEKE
;
A
#
# COMPACT_ATOMS: atom_id res chain seq x y z
N MET A 1 -13.88 -4.08 -16.89
CA MET A 1 -14.18 -4.94 -18.04
C MET A 1 -13.45 -6.27 -17.85
N THR A 2 -14.21 -7.38 -17.84
CA THR A 2 -13.79 -8.81 -17.88
C THR A 2 -13.14 -9.40 -16.60
N ARG A 3 -13.93 -9.78 -15.59
CA ARG A 3 -14.64 -11.08 -15.33
C ARG A 3 -13.76 -12.31 -15.07
N PHE A 4 -13.95 -12.82 -13.85
CA PHE A 4 -13.62 -14.12 -13.29
C PHE A 4 -14.12 -15.30 -14.14
N LYS A 5 -13.31 -16.36 -14.27
CA LYS A 5 -13.78 -17.74 -14.45
C LYS A 5 -12.94 -18.73 -13.62
N ARG A 6 -13.69 -19.66 -13.05
CA ARG A 6 -13.40 -20.76 -12.12
C ARG A 6 -12.73 -21.92 -12.84
N LEU A 7 -11.84 -22.67 -12.18
CA LEU A 7 -11.68 -24.11 -12.46
C LEU A 7 -11.20 -24.86 -11.19
N LEU A 8 -11.98 -25.86 -10.80
CA LEU A 8 -11.72 -26.92 -9.83
C LEU A 8 -11.79 -28.24 -10.61
N ARG A 9 -10.85 -29.17 -10.38
CA ARG A 9 -10.89 -30.64 -10.54
C ARG A 9 -9.49 -31.17 -10.21
N SER A 10 -9.27 -31.77 -9.03
CA SER A 10 -9.35 -33.21 -8.70
C SER A 10 -8.38 -34.10 -9.49
N ASN A 11 -7.40 -34.69 -8.80
CA ASN A 11 -6.97 -36.07 -9.05
C ASN A 11 -6.35 -36.69 -7.79
N ARG A 12 -6.81 -37.92 -7.48
CA ARG A 12 -6.30 -38.86 -6.46
C ARG A 12 -5.64 -40.05 -7.19
N GLY A 13 -4.71 -40.73 -6.51
CA GLY A 13 -4.04 -42.00 -6.90
C GLY A 13 -2.60 -41.97 -6.35
N VAL A 14 -2.22 -42.49 -5.17
CA VAL A 14 -2.25 -43.82 -4.49
C VAL A 14 -1.12 -44.79 -4.94
N PHE A 15 -0.45 -45.40 -3.93
CA PHE A 15 0.47 -46.57 -3.88
C PHE A 15 1.96 -46.32 -4.20
N SER A 16 3.00 -46.92 -3.57
CA SER A 16 3.20 -47.92 -2.48
C SER A 16 4.74 -47.96 -2.18
N SER A 17 5.23 -47.87 -0.93
CA SER A 17 5.82 -48.92 -0.05
C SER A 17 7.31 -49.34 -0.22
N ALA A 18 7.95 -49.52 0.97
CA ALA A 18 8.96 -50.53 1.38
C ALA A 18 10.46 -50.15 1.25
N ASN A 19 11.18 -49.93 2.38
CA ASN A 19 12.04 -50.88 3.14
C ASN A 19 13.49 -50.94 2.59
N ALA A 20 14.61 -51.06 3.32
CA ALA A 20 14.92 -51.36 4.72
C ALA A 20 16.46 -51.29 4.94
N LYS A 21 16.91 -51.01 6.18
CA LYS A 21 18.12 -51.53 6.91
C LYS A 21 19.52 -51.20 6.31
N THR A 22 20.66 -51.01 7.02
CA THR A 22 21.14 -51.32 8.39
C THR A 22 22.52 -50.63 8.61
N THR A 23 22.79 -50.15 9.83
CA THR A 23 24.00 -50.21 10.71
C THR A 23 25.42 -50.43 10.07
N THR A 24 26.58 -49.87 10.47
CA THR A 24 27.25 -49.54 11.77
C THR A 24 28.63 -48.90 11.38
N LEU A 25 29.27 -47.92 12.05
CA LEU A 25 30.18 -48.04 13.22
C LEU A 25 30.82 -46.66 13.56
N LEU A 26 30.94 -46.39 14.88
CA LEU A 26 31.96 -45.66 15.67
C LEU A 26 32.86 -44.57 15.01
N ALA A 27 33.36 -43.54 15.67
CA ALA A 27 33.19 -42.90 16.98
C ALA A 27 34.25 -41.77 16.99
N ILE A 28 33.87 -40.50 17.11
CA ILE A 28 34.74 -39.46 17.66
C ILE A 28 33.89 -38.65 18.63
N SER A 29 33.89 -39.14 19.87
CA SER A 29 33.45 -38.42 21.06
C SER A 29 34.48 -37.35 21.42
N ALA A 30 34.00 -36.13 21.68
CA ALA A 30 34.58 -35.08 22.56
C ALA A 30 34.49 -33.65 22.01
N LEU A 31 33.36 -33.27 21.39
CA LEU A 31 33.06 -31.85 21.10
C LEU A 31 31.56 -31.52 21.18
N SER A 32 30.78 -32.36 21.88
CA SER A 32 29.31 -32.29 21.95
C SER A 32 28.75 -31.84 23.30
N LEU A 33 29.58 -31.28 24.19
CA LEU A 33 29.15 -30.84 25.53
C LEU A 33 29.48 -29.38 25.87
N MET A 34 29.96 -28.58 24.91
CA MET A 34 30.18 -27.13 25.10
C MET A 34 29.42 -26.23 24.10
N TRP A 35 28.38 -26.77 23.46
CA TRP A 35 27.46 -26.01 22.59
C TRP A 35 25.99 -26.15 23.04
N ALA A 36 25.76 -26.57 24.29
CA ALA A 36 24.41 -26.75 24.85
C ALA A 36 24.02 -25.65 25.86
N SER A 37 24.76 -24.55 25.91
CA SER A 37 24.53 -23.44 26.85
C SER A 37 24.77 -22.07 26.19
N ALA A 38 24.21 -21.87 24.99
CA ALA A 38 24.04 -20.53 24.40
C ALA A 38 22.81 -20.46 23.47
N LEU A 39 21.75 -21.22 23.78
CA LEU A 39 20.40 -20.90 23.29
C LEU A 39 19.66 -20.14 24.39
N ALA A 40 20.30 -19.08 24.88
CA ALA A 40 19.54 -17.99 25.45
C ALA A 40 18.79 -17.35 24.28
N ASN A 41 17.48 -17.33 24.41
CA ASN A 41 16.51 -16.75 23.50
C ASN A 41 16.74 -15.23 23.42
N GLU A 42 17.80 -14.78 22.74
CA GLU A 42 17.93 -13.40 22.29
C GLU A 42 16.86 -13.20 21.24
N ASN A 43 15.73 -12.61 21.65
CA ASN A 43 14.81 -12.01 20.70
C ASN A 43 15.61 -10.92 19.97
N ILE A 44 16.18 -11.25 18.81
CA ILE A 44 16.85 -10.28 17.93
C ILE A 44 15.78 -9.26 17.53
N VAL A 45 15.76 -8.12 18.22
CA VAL A 45 14.91 -6.99 17.87
C VAL A 45 15.56 -6.32 16.66
N LEU A 46 15.05 -6.65 15.48
CA LEU A 46 15.48 -5.99 14.25
C LEU A 46 15.30 -4.47 14.37
N SER A 47 16.29 -3.71 13.92
CA SER A 47 16.21 -2.26 13.72
C SER A 47 15.11 -1.91 12.70
N ASP A 48 14.67 -0.66 12.70
CA ASP A 48 13.65 -0.18 11.76
C ASP A 48 14.09 -0.35 10.30
N SER A 49 15.36 -0.06 10.00
CA SER A 49 15.96 -0.27 8.68
C SER A 49 16.03 -1.74 8.26
N GLU A 50 16.15 -2.66 9.22
CA GLU A 50 16.14 -4.11 8.95
C GLU A 50 14.72 -4.63 8.73
N LYS A 51 13.73 -4.07 9.44
CA LYS A 51 12.31 -4.45 9.26
C LYS A 51 11.75 -3.89 7.95
N PHE A 52 12.04 -2.64 7.64
CA PHE A 52 11.49 -1.89 6.52
C PHE A 52 12.61 -1.27 5.68
N PRO A 53 13.44 -2.08 4.99
CA PRO A 53 14.50 -1.55 4.17
C PRO A 53 13.94 -0.70 3.03
N GLN A 54 14.65 0.37 2.68
CA GLN A 54 14.35 1.21 1.53
C GLN A 54 15.44 1.00 0.47
N PRO A 55 15.26 0.07 -0.48
CA PRO A 55 16.18 -0.07 -1.60
C PRO A 55 16.37 1.26 -2.34
N GLU A 56 17.59 1.56 -2.79
CA GLU A 56 17.92 2.81 -3.50
C GLU A 56 16.97 3.10 -4.66
N VAL A 57 16.62 2.06 -5.43
CA VAL A 57 15.65 2.16 -6.52
C VAL A 57 14.29 2.70 -6.11
N LEU A 58 13.85 2.44 -4.87
CA LEU A 58 12.55 2.90 -4.40
C LEU A 58 12.58 4.31 -3.81
N LYS A 59 13.76 4.92 -3.61
CA LYS A 59 13.87 6.29 -3.07
C LYS A 59 13.04 7.31 -3.85
N PRO A 60 13.16 7.40 -5.19
CA PRO A 60 12.33 8.32 -5.99
C PRO A 60 10.83 8.12 -5.77
N ASN A 61 10.39 6.86 -5.65
CA ASN A 61 8.98 6.54 -5.44
C ASN A 61 8.51 6.98 -4.05
N VAL A 62 9.31 6.73 -3.00
CA VAL A 62 8.99 7.16 -1.63
C VAL A 62 8.91 8.68 -1.56
N GLU A 63 9.88 9.40 -2.15
CA GLU A 63 9.88 10.86 -2.20
C GLU A 63 8.67 11.43 -2.95
N PHE A 64 8.27 10.80 -4.06
CA PHE A 64 7.04 11.17 -4.75
C PHE A 64 5.81 11.02 -3.85
N TRP A 65 5.67 9.91 -3.14
CA TRP A 65 4.53 9.71 -2.26
C TRP A 65 4.55 10.63 -1.03
N ILE A 66 5.73 11.04 -0.55
CA ILE A 66 5.84 12.11 0.46
C ILE A 66 5.28 13.42 -0.12
N LYS A 67 5.58 13.77 -1.37
CA LYS A 67 5.00 14.96 -2.02
C LYS A 67 3.47 14.87 -2.06
N VAL A 68 2.94 13.70 -2.44
CA VAL A 68 1.48 13.45 -2.47
C VAL A 68 0.86 13.59 -1.09
N TYR A 69 1.45 13.03 -0.04
CA TYR A 69 0.86 13.00 1.30
C TYR A 69 1.08 14.25 2.15
N ALA A 70 2.13 15.04 1.87
CA ALA A 70 2.55 16.10 2.79
C ALA A 70 2.80 17.46 2.13
N ILE A 71 2.98 17.51 0.80
CA ILE A 71 3.34 18.74 0.10
C ILE A 71 2.18 19.27 -0.74
N ASN A 72 1.57 18.41 -1.57
CA ASN A 72 0.55 18.82 -2.53
C ASN A 72 -0.88 18.64 -1.96
N PRO A 73 -1.67 19.73 -1.84
CA PRO A 73 -3.07 19.69 -1.45
C PRO A 73 -3.98 19.02 -2.48
N SER A 74 -5.23 18.78 -2.07
CA SER A 74 -6.24 18.03 -2.82
C SER A 74 -6.86 18.79 -3.99
N ASP A 75 -6.50 20.05 -4.17
CA ASP A 75 -6.76 20.89 -5.33
C ASP A 75 -5.59 20.92 -6.34
N GLN A 76 -4.54 20.13 -6.10
CA GLN A 76 -3.41 19.97 -7.02
C GLN A 76 -3.32 18.55 -7.59
N VAL A 77 -2.82 18.43 -8.82
CA VAL A 77 -2.52 17.14 -9.48
C VAL A 77 -1.08 17.15 -9.99
N LEU A 78 -0.30 16.17 -9.53
CA LEU A 78 1.03 15.90 -10.07
C LEU A 78 0.87 15.09 -11.36
N LEU A 79 1.29 15.65 -12.48
CA LEU A 79 1.35 14.96 -13.76
C LEU A 79 2.76 14.39 -13.93
N HIS A 80 2.90 13.07 -13.87
CA HIS A 80 4.19 12.39 -13.73
C HIS A 80 4.31 11.16 -14.64
N ASP A 81 5.53 10.62 -14.76
CA ASP A 81 5.77 9.34 -15.41
C ASP A 81 5.48 8.16 -14.48
N MET A 82 4.79 7.12 -14.98
CA MET A 82 4.41 5.95 -14.19
C MET A 82 5.56 5.03 -13.82
N ASP A 83 6.65 5.00 -14.59
CA ASP A 83 7.80 4.13 -14.36
C ASP A 83 8.93 4.89 -13.63
N HIS A 84 9.00 6.21 -13.80
CA HIS A 84 9.95 7.10 -13.12
C HIS A 84 9.22 8.22 -12.36
N LEU A 85 8.81 7.96 -11.10
CA LEU A 85 7.95 8.86 -10.32
C LEU A 85 8.58 10.22 -9.98
N ASP A 86 9.90 10.32 -10.02
CA ASP A 86 10.64 11.59 -9.89
C ASP A 86 10.49 12.51 -11.10
N VAL A 87 10.11 11.96 -12.27
CA VAL A 87 9.82 12.74 -13.47
C VAL A 87 8.40 13.30 -13.38
N ILE A 88 8.28 14.49 -12.80
CA ILE A 88 7.04 15.26 -12.71
C ILE A 88 7.04 16.34 -13.80
N TYR A 89 6.20 16.17 -14.82
CA TYR A 89 6.07 17.09 -15.95
C TYR A 89 5.49 18.45 -15.54
N GLU A 90 4.52 18.42 -14.63
CA GLU A 90 3.81 19.59 -14.10
C GLU A 90 3.08 19.26 -12.80
N VAL A 91 2.96 20.25 -11.92
CA VAL A 91 1.94 20.25 -10.87
C VAL A 91 0.84 21.20 -11.32
N ILE A 92 -0.35 20.65 -11.58
CA ILE A 92 -1.52 21.41 -12.02
C ILE A 92 -2.26 21.90 -10.79
N ASP A 93 -2.44 23.21 -10.67
CA ASP A 93 -3.26 23.82 -9.63
C ASP A 93 -4.67 24.10 -10.16
N PHE A 94 -5.71 23.59 -9.50
CA PHE A 94 -7.07 23.84 -9.94
C PHE A 94 -7.54 25.28 -9.68
N ASN A 95 -6.87 26.03 -8.80
CA ASN A 95 -7.19 27.44 -8.56
C ASN A 95 -6.92 28.31 -9.80
N ASP A 96 -6.01 27.88 -10.69
CA ASP A 96 -5.77 28.54 -11.99
C ASP A 96 -6.99 28.47 -12.94
N TYR A 97 -7.91 27.53 -12.69
CA TYR A 97 -9.06 27.27 -13.55
C TYR A 97 -10.41 27.60 -12.90
N PHE A 98 -10.47 27.59 -11.57
CA PHE A 98 -11.72 27.68 -10.83
C PHE A 98 -11.54 28.51 -9.56
N SER A 99 -12.49 29.42 -9.29
CA SER A 99 -12.49 30.22 -8.06
C SER A 99 -12.70 29.39 -6.78
N ASN A 100 -13.33 28.22 -6.89
CA ASN A 100 -13.46 27.27 -5.80
C ASN A 100 -13.40 25.82 -6.32
N PRO A 101 -12.20 25.22 -6.42
CA PRO A 101 -12.01 23.86 -6.93
C PRO A 101 -12.75 22.75 -6.15
N TYR A 102 -13.08 22.99 -4.89
CA TYR A 102 -13.76 22.02 -4.03
C TYR A 102 -15.25 21.85 -4.39
N ARG A 103 -15.86 22.86 -5.03
CA ARG A 103 -17.26 22.79 -5.51
C ARG A 103 -17.37 22.27 -6.94
N VAL A 104 -16.25 22.03 -7.61
CA VAL A 104 -16.24 21.55 -9.00
C VAL A 104 -16.23 20.03 -9.03
N ASN A 105 -17.15 19.46 -9.82
CA ASN A 105 -17.21 18.02 -10.00
C ASN A 105 -15.91 17.46 -10.61
N ASN A 106 -15.57 16.23 -10.22
CA ASN A 106 -14.32 15.60 -10.65
C ASN A 106 -14.20 15.48 -12.17
N ARG A 107 -15.29 15.19 -12.91
CA ARG A 107 -15.23 15.08 -14.37
C ARG A 107 -14.70 16.36 -15.02
N THR A 108 -15.11 17.52 -14.52
CA THR A 108 -14.71 18.83 -15.06
C THR A 108 -13.25 19.13 -14.73
N LYS A 109 -12.81 18.83 -13.51
CA LYS A 109 -11.40 18.95 -13.10
C LYS A 109 -10.49 18.07 -13.95
N TRP A 110 -10.87 16.80 -14.13
CA TRP A 110 -10.08 15.83 -14.90
C TRP A 110 -9.99 16.15 -16.39
N LYS A 111 -10.96 16.86 -16.97
CA LYS A 111 -10.80 17.40 -18.34
C LYS A 111 -9.62 18.37 -18.47
N LYS A 112 -9.34 19.17 -17.43
CA LYS A 112 -8.17 20.07 -17.42
C LYS A 112 -6.88 19.27 -17.34
N VAL A 113 -6.84 18.25 -16.48
CA VAL A 113 -5.70 17.33 -16.37
C VAL A 113 -5.44 16.60 -17.69
N ASP A 114 -6.49 16.10 -18.35
CA ASP A 114 -6.38 15.41 -19.64
C ASP A 114 -5.79 16.32 -20.73
N ALA A 115 -6.22 17.59 -20.80
CA ALA A 115 -5.66 18.55 -21.75
C ALA A 115 -4.16 18.81 -21.51
N ARG A 116 -3.75 18.91 -20.24
CA ARG A 116 -2.32 19.05 -19.88
C ARG A 116 -1.54 17.78 -20.21
N ARG A 117 -2.10 16.60 -19.93
CA ARG A 117 -1.52 15.30 -20.32
C ARG A 117 -1.27 15.23 -21.83
N ASP A 118 -2.25 15.64 -22.63
CA ASP A 118 -2.14 15.59 -24.08
C ASP A 118 -1.06 16.56 -24.61
N LYS A 119 -0.86 17.72 -23.97
CA LYS A 119 0.28 18.62 -24.24
C LYS A 119 1.61 17.88 -24.06
N TYR A 120 1.86 17.28 -22.90
CA TYR A 120 3.14 16.61 -22.64
C TYR A 120 3.35 15.37 -23.50
N LYS A 121 2.28 14.64 -23.78
CA LYS A 121 2.32 13.54 -24.74
C LYS A 121 2.80 14.01 -26.10
N ALA A 122 2.29 15.13 -26.61
CA ALA A 122 2.73 15.69 -27.88
C ALA A 122 4.21 16.11 -27.85
N ILE A 123 4.66 16.75 -26.75
CA ILE A 123 6.07 17.13 -26.57
C ILE A 123 6.99 15.90 -26.59
N LEU A 124 6.66 14.86 -25.83
CA LEU A 124 7.47 13.64 -25.77
C LEU A 124 7.52 12.90 -27.12
N LEU A 125 6.41 12.86 -27.86
CA LEU A 125 6.39 12.29 -29.21
C LEU A 125 7.20 13.12 -30.21
N SER A 126 7.17 14.44 -30.09
CA SER A 126 7.99 15.33 -30.91
C SER A 126 9.47 15.16 -30.59
N LEU A 127 9.85 15.13 -29.30
CA LEU A 127 11.20 14.81 -28.84
C LEU A 127 11.66 13.45 -29.39
N ALA A 128 10.82 12.41 -29.36
CA ALA A 128 11.18 11.09 -29.88
C ALA A 128 11.58 11.11 -31.36
N ASN A 129 11.07 12.05 -32.14
CA ASN A 129 11.40 12.22 -33.55
C ASN A 129 12.61 13.13 -33.79
N LYS A 130 12.96 13.98 -32.81
CA LYS A 130 14.04 14.98 -32.94
C LYS A 130 15.32 14.62 -32.20
N ILE A 131 15.26 13.80 -31.15
CA ILE A 131 16.35 13.61 -30.17
C ILE A 131 17.68 13.11 -30.80
N ASN A 132 17.60 12.38 -31.90
CA ASN A 132 18.75 11.88 -32.67
C ASN A 132 18.93 12.62 -34.01
N SER A 133 18.38 13.83 -34.13
CA SER A 133 18.47 14.65 -35.34
C SER A 133 19.09 16.00 -35.02
N GLU A 134 19.56 16.71 -36.05
CA GLU A 134 20.09 18.08 -35.91
C GLU A 134 18.97 19.14 -35.79
N ARG A 135 17.71 18.72 -35.65
CA ARG A 135 16.57 19.65 -35.57
C ARG A 135 16.57 20.38 -34.23
N THR A 136 16.39 21.69 -34.30
CA THR A 136 16.25 22.54 -33.11
C THR A 136 15.02 22.16 -32.29
N LEU A 137 15.22 22.08 -30.98
CA LEU A 137 14.15 21.88 -30.01
C LEU A 137 13.50 23.22 -29.65
N THR A 138 12.19 23.20 -29.46
CA THR A 138 11.45 24.32 -28.88
C THR A 138 11.78 24.49 -27.40
N ALA A 139 11.51 25.66 -26.82
CA ALA A 139 11.73 25.89 -25.39
C ALA A 139 11.00 24.89 -24.48
N ASP A 140 9.77 24.49 -24.84
CA ASP A 140 9.00 23.48 -24.10
C ASP A 140 9.62 22.09 -24.23
N GLU A 141 10.18 21.74 -25.39
CA GLU A 141 10.90 20.47 -25.61
C GLU A 141 12.21 20.41 -24.81
N GLU A 142 13.00 21.49 -24.79
CA GLU A 142 14.22 21.57 -23.97
C GLU A 142 13.90 21.48 -22.48
N ARG A 143 12.87 22.18 -22.02
CA ARG A 143 12.43 22.10 -20.63
C ARG A 143 12.01 20.68 -20.26
N VAL A 144 11.19 20.02 -21.08
CA VAL A 144 10.76 18.64 -20.81
C VAL A 144 11.95 17.69 -20.85
N LYS A 145 12.84 17.81 -21.85
CA LYS A 145 14.06 17.00 -21.94
C LYS A 145 14.93 17.11 -20.69
N ALA A 146 15.04 18.31 -20.10
CA ALA A 146 15.80 18.53 -18.87
C ALA A 146 15.19 17.86 -17.62
N LEU A 147 13.91 17.50 -17.63
CA LEU A 147 13.25 16.74 -16.55
C LEU A 147 13.49 15.23 -16.67
N LEU A 148 13.83 14.74 -17.87
CA LEU A 148 13.94 13.32 -18.14
C LEU A 148 15.27 12.77 -17.67
N ARG A 149 15.26 11.51 -17.26
CA ARG A 149 16.50 10.79 -16.93
C ARG A 149 17.28 10.47 -18.21
N PRO A 150 18.62 10.36 -18.15
CA PRO A 150 19.44 10.03 -19.32
C PRO A 150 18.98 8.76 -20.06
N GLU A 151 18.59 7.71 -19.33
CA GLU A 151 18.09 6.46 -19.91
C GLU A 151 16.78 6.60 -20.69
N MET A 152 15.99 7.65 -20.42
CA MET A 152 14.73 7.93 -21.12
C MET A 152 14.95 8.64 -22.46
N LEU A 153 16.15 9.17 -22.74
CA LEU A 153 16.44 9.99 -23.93
C LEU A 153 16.71 9.15 -25.18
N THR A 154 15.88 8.14 -25.41
CA THR A 154 15.85 7.37 -26.67
C THR A 154 14.47 7.49 -27.32
N PRO A 155 14.37 7.38 -28.66
CA PRO A 155 13.07 7.41 -29.34
C PRO A 155 12.07 6.35 -28.83
N LYS A 156 12.55 5.21 -28.34
CA LYS A 156 11.69 4.15 -27.78
C LYS A 156 11.14 4.56 -26.42
N GLU A 157 12.01 4.98 -25.52
CA GLU A 157 11.63 5.34 -24.15
C GLU A 157 10.80 6.62 -24.11
N LEU A 158 11.08 7.62 -24.96
CA LEU A 158 10.23 8.81 -25.10
C LEU A 158 8.79 8.47 -25.54
N ARG A 159 8.64 7.52 -26.47
CA ARG A 159 7.30 7.04 -26.89
C ARG A 159 6.61 6.25 -25.77
N GLN A 160 7.37 5.55 -24.94
CA GLN A 160 6.85 4.84 -23.77
C GLN A 160 6.42 5.83 -22.69
N ALA A 161 7.24 6.83 -22.36
CA ALA A 161 6.93 7.93 -21.46
C ALA A 161 5.64 8.66 -21.88
N ALA A 162 5.48 8.93 -23.18
CA ALA A 162 4.26 9.52 -23.75
C ALA A 162 2.97 8.70 -23.50
N ARG A 163 3.10 7.36 -23.30
CA ARG A 163 1.98 6.48 -22.92
C ARG A 163 1.82 6.34 -21.40
N ASN A 164 2.86 6.63 -20.64
CA ASN A 164 2.94 6.43 -19.20
C ASN A 164 2.59 7.68 -18.37
N ILE A 165 2.21 8.79 -19.00
CA ILE A 165 1.84 10.00 -18.26
C ILE A 165 0.58 9.74 -17.43
N ARG A 166 0.68 9.97 -16.12
CA ARG A 166 -0.38 9.79 -15.14
C ARG A 166 -0.57 11.04 -14.30
N GLY A 167 -1.83 11.36 -14.01
CA GLY A 167 -2.18 12.36 -12.99
C GLY A 167 -2.37 11.68 -11.63
N GLN A 168 -1.69 12.19 -10.61
CA GLN A 168 -1.86 11.79 -9.21
C GLN A 168 -2.36 12.99 -8.41
N LEU A 169 -3.54 12.86 -7.81
CA LEU A 169 -4.09 13.90 -6.93
C LEU A 169 -3.21 14.05 -5.70
N GLY A 170 -2.92 15.29 -5.30
CA GLY A 170 -2.37 15.58 -3.98
C GLY A 170 -3.34 15.17 -2.88
N LEU A 171 -2.80 14.73 -1.75
CA LEU A 171 -3.57 14.20 -0.63
C LEU A 171 -3.22 14.88 0.69
N LYS A 172 -2.44 15.96 0.69
CA LYS A 172 -1.98 16.64 1.92
C LYS A 172 -3.11 16.91 2.93
N ASP A 173 -4.20 17.53 2.48
CA ASP A 173 -5.32 17.89 3.37
C ASP A 173 -6.00 16.63 3.92
N ARG A 174 -6.17 15.62 3.07
CA ARG A 174 -6.82 14.36 3.44
C ARG A 174 -5.97 13.51 4.38
N PHE A 175 -4.65 13.51 4.16
CA PHE A 175 -3.69 12.84 5.02
C PHE A 175 -3.66 13.50 6.39
N LEU A 176 -3.67 14.84 6.47
CA LEU A 176 -3.79 15.59 7.71
C LEU A 176 -5.06 15.22 8.48
N GLU A 177 -6.21 15.22 7.81
CA GLU A 177 -7.47 14.80 8.46
C GLU A 177 -7.44 13.33 8.90
N GLY A 178 -6.82 12.46 8.11
CA GLY A 178 -6.57 11.08 8.52
C GLY A 178 -5.65 10.96 9.72
N LEU A 179 -4.63 11.79 9.82
CA LEU A 179 -3.73 11.87 10.97
C LEU A 179 -4.48 12.31 12.22
N LYS A 180 -5.30 13.34 12.16
CA LYS A 180 -6.16 13.75 13.28
C LYS A 180 -7.10 12.62 13.71
N ARG A 181 -7.82 12.02 12.76
CA ARG A 181 -8.72 10.88 13.02
C ARG A 181 -8.01 9.68 13.62
N SER A 182 -6.74 9.46 13.31
CA SER A 182 -5.98 8.33 13.86
C SER A 182 -5.93 8.32 15.39
N GLY A 183 -6.01 9.49 16.02
CA GLY A 183 -6.05 9.62 17.48
C GLY A 183 -7.13 8.77 18.15
N MET A 184 -8.29 8.60 17.50
CA MET A 184 -9.41 7.79 17.98
C MET A 184 -9.07 6.32 18.23
N TYR A 185 -8.15 5.75 17.42
CA TYR A 185 -7.93 4.30 17.39
C TYR A 185 -6.46 3.88 17.51
N ARG A 186 -5.50 4.79 17.32
CA ARG A 186 -4.07 4.44 17.17
C ARG A 186 -3.50 3.63 18.34
N GLU A 187 -3.88 3.92 19.57
CA GLU A 187 -3.34 3.23 20.75
C GLU A 187 -3.86 1.80 20.82
N LYS A 188 -5.18 1.60 20.61
CA LYS A 188 -5.77 0.27 20.54
C LYS A 188 -5.18 -0.54 19.39
N ILE A 189 -4.97 0.09 18.24
CA ILE A 189 -4.36 -0.56 17.06
C ILE A 189 -2.93 -1.01 17.34
N ARG A 190 -2.11 -0.13 17.92
CA ARG A 190 -0.73 -0.45 18.33
C ARG A 190 -0.69 -1.58 19.35
N GLN A 191 -1.61 -1.55 20.32
CA GLN A 191 -1.72 -2.61 21.31
C GLN A 191 -2.04 -3.97 20.68
N THR A 192 -3.05 -4.04 19.80
CA THR A 192 -3.35 -5.26 19.04
C THR A 192 -2.12 -5.75 18.26
N PHE A 193 -1.41 -4.87 17.54
CA PHE A 193 -0.23 -5.29 16.78
C PHE A 193 0.90 -5.84 17.68
N LYS A 194 1.13 -5.22 18.85
CA LYS A 194 2.06 -5.74 19.86
C LYS A 194 1.64 -7.12 20.36
N GLU A 195 0.36 -7.33 20.68
CA GLU A 195 -0.18 -8.62 21.14
C GLU A 195 -0.02 -9.73 20.09
N HIS A 196 -0.08 -9.38 18.80
CA HIS A 196 0.20 -10.32 17.70
C HIS A 196 1.70 -10.51 17.42
N GLY A 197 2.60 -9.82 18.11
CA GLY A 197 4.04 -9.83 17.88
C GLY A 197 4.45 -9.22 16.55
N LEU A 198 3.72 -8.19 16.10
CA LEU A 198 3.95 -7.49 14.85
C LEU A 198 4.67 -6.15 15.08
N PRO A 199 5.48 -5.68 14.11
CA PRO A 199 6.01 -4.31 14.15
C PRO A 199 4.88 -3.28 14.22
N ILE A 200 5.02 -2.31 15.11
CA ILE A 200 4.01 -1.28 15.33
C ILE A 200 3.92 -0.28 14.17
N GLU A 201 4.96 -0.18 13.35
CA GLU A 201 5.01 0.70 12.18
C GLU A 201 4.00 0.25 11.10
N LEU A 202 3.62 -1.03 11.08
CA LEU A 202 2.54 -1.53 10.22
C LEU A 202 1.20 -0.86 10.51
N THR A 203 1.03 -0.26 11.69
CA THR A 203 -0.17 0.50 12.07
C THR A 203 -0.33 1.81 11.31
N TYR A 204 0.65 2.20 10.49
CA TYR A 204 0.54 3.33 9.56
C TYR A 204 -0.19 2.98 8.25
N LEU A 205 -0.37 1.68 7.93
CA LEU A 205 -1.09 1.25 6.73
C LEU A 205 -2.50 1.85 6.55
N PRO A 206 -3.31 2.06 7.61
CA PRO A 206 -4.62 2.69 7.43
C PRO A 206 -4.56 4.14 6.89
N HIS A 207 -3.42 4.84 6.98
CA HIS A 207 -3.25 6.12 6.28
C HIS A 207 -3.26 5.93 4.76
N VAL A 208 -2.61 4.87 4.27
CA VAL A 208 -2.56 4.54 2.84
C VAL A 208 -3.91 4.01 2.35
N GLU A 209 -4.54 3.13 3.13
CA GLU A 209 -5.77 2.43 2.70
C GLU A 209 -7.02 3.31 2.74
N SER A 210 -7.24 4.05 3.83
CA SER A 210 -8.51 4.76 4.07
C SER A 210 -8.35 6.17 4.61
N GLU A 211 -7.13 6.67 4.77
CA GLU A 211 -6.84 7.90 5.52
C GLU A 211 -7.46 7.82 6.93
N PHE A 212 -7.41 6.66 7.57
CA PHE A 212 -8.07 6.39 8.86
C PHE A 212 -9.61 6.56 8.88
N ASN A 213 -10.28 6.54 7.73
CA ASN A 213 -11.74 6.60 7.66
C ASN A 213 -12.36 5.21 7.84
N HIS A 214 -12.89 4.93 9.03
CA HIS A 214 -13.55 3.65 9.31
C HIS A 214 -14.88 3.44 8.55
N LYS A 215 -15.50 4.50 8.02
CA LYS A 215 -16.70 4.43 7.16
C LYS A 215 -16.35 4.31 5.66
N ALA A 216 -15.06 4.21 5.30
CA ALA A 216 -14.64 4.17 3.90
C ALA A 216 -15.20 2.97 3.13
N TYR A 217 -15.64 3.22 1.89
CA TYR A 217 -16.08 2.18 0.96
C TYR A 217 -15.57 2.48 -0.45
N SER A 218 -14.80 1.56 -1.03
CA SER A 218 -14.21 1.74 -2.35
C SER A 218 -15.18 1.30 -3.46
N LYS A 219 -14.94 1.82 -4.66
CA LYS A 219 -15.70 1.44 -5.87
C LYS A 219 -15.59 -0.05 -6.22
N VAL A 220 -14.59 -0.75 -5.70
CA VAL A 220 -14.34 -2.18 -5.93
C VAL A 220 -14.72 -3.06 -4.73
N GLY A 221 -15.39 -2.49 -3.74
CA GLY A 221 -16.00 -3.23 -2.63
C GLY A 221 -15.06 -3.53 -1.45
N ALA A 222 -13.93 -2.83 -1.35
CA ALA A 222 -13.13 -2.76 -0.13
C ALA A 222 -13.79 -1.81 0.87
N ALA A 223 -13.76 -2.14 2.16
CA ALA A 223 -14.46 -1.35 3.18
C ALA A 223 -13.67 -1.21 4.47
N GLY A 224 -13.98 -0.14 5.19
CA GLY A 224 -13.49 0.14 6.53
C GLY A 224 -12.08 0.70 6.59
N LEU A 225 -11.59 0.79 7.83
CA LEU A 225 -10.28 1.34 8.17
C LEU A 225 -9.14 0.67 7.39
N TRP A 226 -9.23 -0.67 7.26
CA TRP A 226 -8.21 -1.53 6.68
C TRP A 226 -8.51 -1.96 5.23
N GLN A 227 -9.56 -1.41 4.62
CA GLN A 227 -9.98 -1.67 3.24
C GLN A 227 -10.02 -3.17 2.86
N PHE A 228 -10.61 -3.99 3.72
CA PHE A 228 -10.81 -5.40 3.38
C PHE A 228 -11.82 -5.55 2.24
N THR A 229 -11.44 -6.27 1.19
CA THR A 229 -12.41 -6.79 0.22
C THR A 229 -13.34 -7.80 0.90
N ARG A 230 -14.58 -7.95 0.43
CA ARG A 230 -15.52 -8.93 1.00
C ARG A 230 -14.96 -10.36 0.99
N SER A 231 -14.24 -10.76 -0.07
CA SER A 231 -13.66 -12.10 -0.18
C SER A 231 -12.54 -12.34 0.85
N THR A 232 -11.65 -11.36 1.03
CA THR A 232 -10.55 -11.49 1.99
C THR A 232 -11.08 -11.37 3.41
N GLY A 233 -11.95 -10.40 3.68
CA GLY A 233 -12.49 -10.16 5.02
C GLY A 233 -13.22 -11.37 5.60
N ARG A 234 -13.97 -12.13 4.78
CA ARG A 234 -14.68 -13.36 5.22
C ARG A 234 -13.76 -14.47 5.74
N LEU A 235 -12.45 -14.39 5.49
CA LEU A 235 -11.47 -15.33 6.04
C LEU A 235 -11.07 -14.99 7.49
N TYR A 236 -11.37 -13.78 7.96
CA TYR A 236 -10.86 -13.25 9.22
C TYR A 236 -11.93 -12.64 10.13
N MET A 237 -13.06 -12.19 9.56
CA MET A 237 -14.14 -11.52 10.27
C MET A 237 -15.52 -11.87 9.72
N LYS A 238 -16.56 -11.58 10.49
CA LYS A 238 -17.96 -11.79 10.11
C LYS A 238 -18.41 -10.72 9.13
N ILE A 239 -18.82 -11.17 7.95
CA ILE A 239 -19.42 -10.32 6.91
C ILE A 239 -20.62 -11.06 6.34
N ASN A 240 -21.82 -10.68 6.79
CA ASN A 240 -23.09 -11.20 6.31
C ASN A 240 -24.05 -10.04 5.95
N TYR A 241 -25.36 -10.26 5.99
CA TYR A 241 -26.36 -9.22 5.70
C TYR A 241 -26.54 -8.27 6.89
N ASP A 242 -26.49 -8.81 8.11
CA ASP A 242 -26.79 -8.08 9.34
C ASP A 242 -25.56 -7.37 9.93
N VAL A 243 -24.37 -7.93 9.70
CA VAL A 243 -23.11 -7.47 10.29
C VAL A 243 -22.02 -7.45 9.24
N ASP A 244 -21.33 -6.32 9.14
CA ASP A 244 -20.12 -6.16 8.35
C ASP A 244 -19.00 -5.60 9.22
N GLU A 245 -18.22 -6.50 9.84
CA GLU A 245 -17.16 -6.16 10.79
C GLU A 245 -15.98 -5.41 10.16
N ARG A 246 -16.00 -5.18 8.84
CA ARG A 246 -15.00 -4.32 8.18
C ARG A 246 -15.10 -2.88 8.67
N PHE A 247 -16.30 -2.41 9.01
CA PHE A 247 -16.54 -1.05 9.51
C PHE A 247 -16.25 -0.88 11.01
N ASP A 248 -15.98 -1.99 11.72
CA ASP A 248 -15.56 -1.99 13.12
C ASP A 248 -14.02 -1.85 13.19
N PRO A 249 -13.49 -0.70 13.66
CA PRO A 249 -12.04 -0.47 13.69
C PRO A 249 -11.28 -1.51 14.49
N VAL A 250 -11.84 -2.02 15.59
CA VAL A 250 -11.16 -2.95 16.48
C VAL A 250 -11.12 -4.35 15.86
N LYS A 251 -12.26 -4.87 15.40
CA LYS A 251 -12.32 -6.20 14.76
C LYS A 251 -11.60 -6.24 13.43
N ALA A 252 -11.68 -5.17 12.63
CA ALA A 252 -10.92 -5.07 11.40
C ALA A 252 -9.40 -5.03 11.66
N THR A 253 -8.96 -4.42 12.77
CA THR A 253 -7.55 -4.40 13.17
C THR A 253 -7.05 -5.79 13.57
N GLU A 254 -7.80 -6.52 14.40
CA GLU A 254 -7.47 -7.92 14.72
C GLU A 254 -7.33 -8.78 13.45
N SER A 255 -8.19 -8.53 12.48
CA SER A 255 -8.15 -9.21 11.18
C SER A 255 -6.93 -8.81 10.33
N ALA A 256 -6.59 -7.52 10.31
CA ALA A 256 -5.42 -6.99 9.62
C ALA A 256 -4.12 -7.56 10.20
N ALA A 257 -4.01 -7.62 11.53
CA ALA A 257 -2.88 -8.24 12.22
C ALA A 257 -2.71 -9.71 11.80
N LYS A 258 -3.79 -10.50 11.82
CA LYS A 258 -3.78 -11.91 11.37
C LYS A 258 -3.38 -12.05 9.90
N LEU A 259 -3.91 -11.20 9.02
CA LEU A 259 -3.58 -11.21 7.60
C LEU A 259 -2.10 -10.87 7.35
N LEU A 260 -1.59 -9.79 7.94
CA LEU A 260 -0.19 -9.38 7.80
C LEU A 260 0.78 -10.43 8.36
N LYS A 261 0.45 -11.03 9.51
CA LYS A 261 1.20 -12.15 10.08
C LYS A 261 1.26 -13.35 9.13
N ASN A 262 0.15 -13.69 8.47
CA ASN A 262 0.11 -14.76 7.48
C ASN A 262 0.90 -14.40 6.22
N ASN A 263 0.80 -13.17 5.72
CA ASN A 263 1.60 -12.72 4.59
C ASN A 263 3.10 -12.80 4.89
N TYR A 264 3.54 -12.38 6.08
CA TYR A 264 4.93 -12.50 6.51
C TYR A 264 5.38 -13.96 6.59
N ARG A 265 4.60 -14.84 7.21
CA ARG A 265 4.89 -16.29 7.25
C ARG A 265 5.07 -16.90 5.86
N LEU A 266 4.30 -16.44 4.87
CA LEU A 266 4.36 -16.95 3.50
C LEU A 266 5.53 -16.39 2.68
N LEU A 267 5.95 -15.16 2.96
CA LEU A 267 6.86 -14.40 2.08
C LEU A 267 8.22 -14.11 2.72
N GLY A 268 8.35 -14.22 4.04
CA GLY A 268 9.61 -14.12 4.77
C GLY A 268 10.16 -12.70 4.91
N SER A 269 9.47 -11.67 4.43
CA SER A 269 9.89 -10.28 4.59
C SER A 269 8.71 -9.31 4.63
N TRP A 270 8.84 -8.22 5.39
CA TRP A 270 7.80 -7.19 5.49
C TRP A 270 7.52 -6.45 4.18
N PRO A 271 8.53 -6.07 3.36
CA PRO A 271 8.25 -5.43 2.08
C PRO A 271 7.34 -6.27 1.18
N LEU A 272 7.57 -7.58 1.11
CA LEU A 272 6.71 -8.48 0.34
C LEU A 272 5.37 -8.70 1.02
N ALA A 273 5.32 -8.80 2.35
CA ALA A 273 4.08 -8.99 3.10
C ALA A 273 3.12 -7.80 3.00
N ILE A 274 3.66 -6.58 3.03
CA ILE A 274 2.93 -5.32 2.80
C ILE A 274 2.45 -5.27 1.36
N THR A 275 3.32 -5.53 0.39
CA THR A 275 2.92 -5.55 -1.03
C THR A 275 1.84 -6.60 -1.29
N ALA A 276 1.90 -7.75 -0.61
CA ALA A 276 0.89 -8.80 -0.68
C ALA A 276 -0.45 -8.43 -0.04
N TYR A 277 -0.48 -7.45 0.88
CA TYR A 277 -1.73 -6.93 1.43
C TYR A 277 -2.59 -6.31 0.31
N ASN A 278 -1.97 -5.52 -0.56
CA ASN A 278 -2.61 -4.92 -1.74
C ASN A 278 -2.74 -5.90 -2.92
N HIS A 279 -1.65 -6.58 -3.27
CA HIS A 279 -1.56 -7.39 -4.49
C HIS A 279 -2.11 -8.82 -4.34
N GLY A 280 -2.23 -9.28 -3.09
CA GLY A 280 -2.58 -10.65 -2.74
C GLY A 280 -1.36 -11.59 -2.58
N PRO A 281 -1.38 -12.51 -1.60
CA PRO A 281 -0.22 -13.34 -1.24
C PRO A 281 0.19 -14.30 -2.36
N ASN A 282 -0.77 -14.85 -3.10
CA ASN A 282 -0.46 -15.72 -4.24
C ASN A 282 0.22 -14.99 -5.40
N GLY A 283 -0.12 -13.71 -5.60
CA GLY A 283 0.56 -12.86 -6.59
C GLY A 283 2.01 -12.63 -6.19
N MET A 284 2.22 -12.21 -4.95
CA MET A 284 3.57 -11.97 -4.44
C MET A 284 4.41 -13.24 -4.35
N ARG A 285 3.84 -14.40 -4.04
CA ARG A 285 4.57 -15.68 -4.09
C ARG A 285 5.06 -16.01 -5.50
N ARG A 286 4.33 -15.63 -6.55
CA ARG A 286 4.79 -15.80 -7.94
C ARG A 286 5.89 -14.81 -8.29
N ALA A 287 5.78 -13.56 -7.85
CA ALA A 287 6.82 -12.54 -8.04
C ALA A 287 8.12 -12.99 -7.35
N LYS A 288 8.04 -13.36 -6.07
CA LYS A 288 9.13 -13.87 -5.25
C LYS A 288 9.83 -15.07 -5.91
N ARG A 289 9.07 -16.04 -6.42
CA ARG A 289 9.66 -17.21 -7.10
C ARG A 289 10.47 -16.84 -8.35
N ARG A 290 10.16 -15.74 -9.03
CA ARG A 290 10.83 -15.33 -10.27
C ARG A 290 12.00 -14.36 -10.06
N HIS A 291 11.90 -13.49 -9.05
CA HIS A 291 12.80 -12.36 -8.86
C HIS A 291 13.48 -12.36 -7.47
N GLY A 292 13.26 -13.40 -6.66
CA GLY A 292 13.80 -13.49 -5.30
C GLY A 292 13.07 -12.59 -4.31
N ASP A 293 13.75 -12.26 -3.23
CA ASP A 293 13.13 -11.63 -2.05
C ASP A 293 13.28 -10.10 -2.02
N ASN A 294 14.06 -9.54 -2.95
CA ASN A 294 14.29 -8.12 -3.04
C ASN A 294 13.08 -7.41 -3.66
N ILE A 295 12.43 -6.55 -2.88
CA ILE A 295 11.25 -5.81 -3.35
C ILE A 295 11.58 -4.83 -4.49
N GLY A 296 12.77 -4.22 -4.48
CA GLY A 296 13.20 -3.31 -5.54
C GLY A 296 13.33 -4.03 -6.90
N GLU A 297 13.95 -5.21 -6.88
CA GLU A 297 14.07 -6.08 -8.05
C GLU A 297 12.68 -6.50 -8.59
N ILE A 298 11.75 -6.87 -7.70
CA ILE A 298 10.37 -7.19 -8.11
C ILE A 298 9.68 -5.96 -8.71
N VAL A 299 9.80 -4.79 -8.09
CA VAL A 299 9.13 -3.57 -8.56
C VAL A 299 9.66 -3.11 -9.92
N GLN A 300 10.96 -3.28 -10.19
CA GLN A 300 11.54 -2.98 -11.51
C GLN A 300 11.19 -4.02 -12.57
N ASN A 301 11.39 -5.30 -12.26
CA ASN A 301 11.54 -6.32 -13.29
C ASN A 301 10.35 -7.29 -13.38
N TYR A 302 9.54 -7.43 -12.34
CA TYR A 302 8.38 -8.32 -12.38
C TYR A 302 7.24 -7.70 -13.19
N THR A 303 6.74 -8.39 -14.20
CA THR A 303 5.56 -7.97 -14.97
C THR A 303 4.46 -9.02 -14.91
N SER A 304 3.23 -8.56 -14.67
CA SER A 304 2.02 -9.39 -14.83
C SER A 304 0.81 -8.49 -15.03
N ARG A 305 -0.28 -9.04 -15.60
CA ARG A 305 -1.53 -8.30 -15.84
C ARG A 305 -2.08 -7.62 -14.57
N SER A 306 -1.83 -8.20 -13.39
CA SER A 306 -2.34 -7.69 -12.11
C SER A 306 -1.32 -6.90 -11.30
N PHE A 307 -0.03 -6.90 -11.67
CA PHE A 307 1.02 -6.18 -10.95
C PHE A 307 1.27 -4.81 -11.61
N GLY A 308 0.24 -3.97 -11.52
CA GLY A 308 0.25 -2.62 -12.09
C GLY A 308 0.73 -1.56 -11.10
N PHE A 309 0.50 -0.29 -11.44
CA PHE A 309 0.97 0.89 -10.69
C PHE A 309 0.73 0.81 -9.18
N ALA A 310 -0.49 0.50 -8.74
CA ALA A 310 -0.82 0.41 -7.31
C ALA A 310 0.01 -0.67 -6.60
N SER A 311 0.08 -1.89 -7.14
CA SER A 311 0.85 -2.98 -6.52
C SER A 311 2.35 -2.71 -6.53
N ARG A 312 2.89 -2.04 -7.56
CA ARG A 312 4.30 -1.64 -7.61
C ARG A 312 4.67 -0.59 -6.56
N ASN A 313 3.73 0.29 -6.24
CA ASN A 313 3.98 1.44 -5.38
C ASN A 313 3.57 1.24 -3.93
N PHE A 314 2.77 0.22 -3.61
CA PHE A 314 2.17 0.06 -2.28
C PHE A 314 3.20 0.04 -1.14
N TYR A 315 4.37 -0.56 -1.34
CA TYR A 315 5.44 -0.51 -0.34
C TYR A 315 6.07 0.88 -0.22
N SER A 316 6.27 1.60 -1.33
CA SER A 316 6.74 3.00 -1.31
C SER A 316 5.71 3.94 -0.67
N GLU A 317 4.42 3.72 -0.92
CA GLU A 317 3.31 4.43 -0.26
C GLU A 317 3.35 4.22 1.25
N PHE A 318 3.57 2.98 1.71
CA PHE A 318 3.74 2.67 3.13
C PHE A 318 4.95 3.39 3.75
N LEU A 319 6.12 3.32 3.11
CA LEU A 319 7.32 3.99 3.60
C LEU A 319 7.13 5.51 3.67
N ALA A 320 6.47 6.10 2.67
CA ALA A 320 6.13 7.52 2.67
C ALA A 320 5.15 7.87 3.79
N ALA A 321 4.09 7.08 3.99
CA ALA A 321 3.15 7.29 5.10
C ALA A 321 3.83 7.20 6.47
N LYS A 322 4.69 6.18 6.67
CA LYS A 322 5.53 6.06 7.86
C LYS A 322 6.35 7.32 8.10
N HIS A 323 7.08 7.78 7.08
CA HIS A 323 7.90 8.98 7.17
C HIS A 323 7.07 10.23 7.53
N VAL A 324 5.93 10.44 6.85
CA VAL A 324 5.08 11.62 7.10
C VAL A 324 4.46 11.58 8.49
N VAL A 325 4.03 10.42 8.98
CA VAL A 325 3.50 10.27 10.34
C VAL A 325 4.58 10.50 11.39
N GLU A 326 5.79 9.97 11.21
CA GLU A 326 6.88 10.17 12.18
C GLU A 326 7.39 11.61 12.21
N ASN A 327 7.20 12.36 11.12
CA ASN A 327 7.68 13.74 10.95
C ASN A 327 6.52 14.72 10.77
N TYR A 328 5.32 14.41 11.28
CA TYR A 328 4.11 15.18 10.94
C TYR A 328 4.21 16.65 11.33
N GLN A 329 4.91 16.98 12.43
CA GLN A 329 5.10 18.35 12.89
C GLN A 329 5.86 19.21 11.86
N LYS A 330 6.80 18.61 11.13
CA LYS A 330 7.53 19.30 10.04
C LYS A 330 6.60 19.69 8.89
N TYR A 331 5.59 18.87 8.59
CA TYR A 331 4.72 19.04 7.43
C TYR A 331 3.43 19.81 7.74
N PHE A 332 2.90 19.65 8.95
CA PHE A 332 1.59 20.14 9.35
C PHE A 332 1.60 21.05 10.58
N GLY A 333 2.76 21.24 11.22
CA GLY A 333 2.87 22.00 12.47
C GLY A 333 2.21 21.27 13.65
N ASN A 334 1.75 22.05 14.62
CA ASN A 334 1.00 21.52 15.76
C ASN A 334 -0.41 21.14 15.31
N ILE A 335 -0.79 19.90 15.56
CA ILE A 335 -2.11 19.37 15.24
C ILE A 335 -2.76 18.82 16.51
N ASN A 336 -4.08 18.95 16.60
CA ASN A 336 -4.87 18.29 17.62
C ASN A 336 -5.37 16.97 17.06
N LEU A 337 -4.90 15.87 17.65
CA LEU A 337 -5.43 14.55 17.35
C LEU A 337 -6.82 14.42 17.99
N HIS A 338 -7.68 13.62 17.38
CA HIS A 338 -8.95 13.27 18.00
C HIS A 338 -8.71 12.41 19.24
N GLU A 339 -9.55 12.58 20.26
CA GLU A 339 -9.46 11.79 21.48
C GLU A 339 -9.73 10.30 21.20
N PRO A 340 -9.07 9.38 21.94
CA PRO A 340 -9.37 7.96 21.88
C PRO A 340 -10.85 7.69 22.11
N VAL A 341 -11.43 6.79 21.32
CA VAL A 341 -12.83 6.38 21.51
C VAL A 341 -12.90 5.36 22.63
N ASP A 342 -13.63 5.71 23.68
CA ASP A 342 -14.02 4.77 24.72
C ASP A 342 -15.29 4.01 24.30
N TYR A 343 -15.29 2.70 24.48
CA TYR A 343 -16.44 1.86 24.18
C TYR A 343 -16.64 0.80 25.25
N ILE A 344 -17.90 0.50 25.54
CA ILE A 344 -18.29 -0.61 26.41
C ILE A 344 -18.85 -1.72 25.52
N THR A 345 -18.40 -2.95 25.75
CA THR A 345 -18.90 -4.12 25.03
C THR A 345 -19.87 -4.88 25.92
N PHE A 346 -21.06 -5.16 25.42
CA PHE A 346 -22.05 -6.01 26.07
C PHE A 346 -22.24 -7.29 25.26
N VAL A 347 -22.23 -8.43 25.94
CA VAL A 347 -22.61 -9.72 25.34
C VAL A 347 -24.07 -9.96 25.68
N THR A 348 -24.89 -10.12 24.65
CA THR A 348 -26.32 -10.39 24.80
C THR A 348 -26.58 -11.90 24.73
N ASP A 349 -27.59 -12.38 25.45
CA ASP A 349 -28.01 -13.79 25.48
C ASP A 349 -28.65 -14.24 24.15
N LYS A 350 -29.25 -13.29 23.44
CA LYS A 350 -29.88 -13.48 22.12
C LYS A 350 -29.66 -12.26 21.23
N TYR A 351 -30.17 -12.34 20.00
CA TYR A 351 -30.16 -11.22 19.08
C TYR A 351 -31.22 -10.19 19.49
N TYR A 352 -30.81 -8.93 19.57
CA TYR A 352 -31.70 -7.79 19.77
C TYR A 352 -31.58 -6.86 18.56
N ALA A 353 -32.71 -6.32 18.11
CA ALA A 353 -32.69 -5.28 17.09
C ALA A 353 -31.95 -4.05 17.62
N LEU A 354 -31.09 -3.45 16.79
CA LEU A 354 -30.29 -2.28 17.20
C LEU A 354 -31.17 -1.16 17.77
N ASN A 355 -32.31 -0.87 17.13
CA ASN A 355 -33.23 0.17 17.60
C ASN A 355 -33.77 -0.11 19.01
N SER A 356 -34.02 -1.38 19.36
CA SER A 356 -34.45 -1.76 20.71
C SER A 356 -33.35 -1.52 21.73
N ILE A 357 -32.08 -1.76 21.38
CA ILE A 357 -30.94 -1.45 22.24
C ILE A 357 -30.81 0.06 22.40
N LEU A 358 -30.86 0.82 21.30
CA LEU A 358 -30.75 2.28 21.33
C LEU A 358 -31.86 2.89 22.21
N GLU A 359 -33.09 2.43 22.08
CA GLU A 359 -34.21 2.89 22.90
C GLU A 359 -34.04 2.52 24.37
N ALA A 360 -33.72 1.26 24.68
CA ALA A 360 -33.59 0.77 26.05
C ALA A 360 -32.46 1.49 26.82
N PHE A 361 -31.36 1.80 26.14
CA PHE A 361 -30.21 2.49 26.73
C PHE A 361 -30.21 4.00 26.50
N LYS A 362 -31.25 4.55 25.84
CA LYS A 362 -31.36 5.98 25.47
C LYS A 362 -30.11 6.48 24.72
N LEU A 363 -29.67 5.69 23.75
CA LEU A 363 -28.51 5.98 22.91
C LEU A 363 -28.96 6.53 21.56
N GLU A 364 -28.14 7.42 21.00
CA GLU A 364 -28.29 7.91 19.63
C GLU A 364 -27.36 7.16 18.68
N LYS A 365 -27.71 7.15 17.40
CA LYS A 365 -26.90 6.53 16.34
C LYS A 365 -26.09 7.60 15.61
N GLU A 366 -24.76 7.48 15.68
CA GLU A 366 -23.78 8.29 14.91
C GLU A 366 -23.58 7.88 13.44
#